data_AF-A0A523T6W0-F1
#
_entry.id   AF-A0A523T6W0-F1
#
_cell.length_a   1.000
_cell.length_b   1.000
_cell.length_c   1.000
_cell.angle_alpha   90.00
_cell.angle_beta   90.00
_cell.angle_gamma   90.00
#
_symmetry.space_group_name_H-M   'P 1'
#
loop_
_entity.id
_entity.type
_entity.pdbx_description
1 polymer ?
#
loop_
_entity_poly.entity_id
_entity_poly.type
_entity_poly.pdbx_seq_one_letter_code
_entity_poly.pdbx_strand_id
1 'polypeptide(L)'
;GQIDQVINEIVTSFRKLTASDEGLYLLSDHGFTAIEQEVYLNAWLKKEGYLEFNTLSPKNLSELSPETRAFALDPNRIYLNLKEKFPLGHVEESEKDAFKSELTNKLEKLEYKGKKVIRKVFDTKEVYSGPFISNGPDLIVLSEHGFDMKGSVKKKEIFGRTNLQGMHTWDDAFFWANREYSQDLSISDLAAIIMDNFS
;
A
#
# COMPACT_ATOMS: atom_id res chain seq x y z
N GLY A 1 -23.88 9.86 13.87
CA GLY A 1 -22.67 10.66 14.17
C GLY A 1 -22.69 11.97 13.40
N GLN A 2 -21.68 12.84 13.57
CA GLN A 2 -21.59 14.11 12.80
C GLN A 2 -21.51 13.87 11.28
N ILE A 3 -20.83 12.79 10.85
CA ILE A 3 -20.75 12.41 9.43
C ILE A 3 -22.14 12.05 8.89
N ASP A 4 -22.93 11.25 9.62
CA ASP A 4 -24.29 10.90 9.19
C ASP A 4 -25.19 12.14 9.01
N GLN A 5 -24.99 13.18 9.82
CA GLN A 5 -25.73 14.43 9.69
C GLN A 5 -25.35 15.14 8.38
N VAL A 6 -24.07 15.23 8.05
CA VAL A 6 -23.59 15.82 6.79
C VAL A 6 -24.08 15.02 5.59
N ILE A 7 -24.00 13.68 5.64
CA ILE A 7 -24.53 12.81 4.58
C ILE A 7 -26.03 13.07 4.41
N ASN A 8 -26.79 13.11 5.51
CA ASN A 8 -28.22 13.38 5.45
C ASN A 8 -28.53 14.77 4.86
N GLU A 9 -27.76 15.80 5.20
CA GLU A 9 -27.90 17.13 4.63
C GLU A 9 -27.64 17.16 3.12
N ILE A 10 -26.58 16.50 2.65
CA ILE A 10 -26.25 16.39 1.22
C ILE A 10 -27.36 15.65 0.48
N VAL A 11 -27.74 14.46 0.95
CA VAL A 11 -28.79 13.63 0.33
C VAL A 11 -30.13 14.37 0.29
N THR A 12 -30.52 15.01 1.39
CA THR A 12 -31.77 15.78 1.48
C THR A 12 -31.76 16.97 0.51
N SER A 13 -30.64 17.68 0.42
CA SER A 13 -30.50 18.84 -0.47
C SER A 13 -30.53 18.42 -1.93
N PHE A 14 -29.87 17.32 -2.28
CA PHE A 14 -29.92 16.74 -3.62
C PHE A 14 -31.35 16.39 -4.01
N ARG A 15 -32.05 15.60 -3.19
CA ARG A 15 -33.46 15.20 -3.43
C ARG A 15 -34.40 16.39 -3.58
N LYS A 16 -34.19 17.48 -2.85
CA LYS A 16 -34.99 18.71 -3.00
C LYS A 16 -34.80 19.38 -4.37
N LEU A 17 -33.62 19.25 -4.98
CA LEU A 17 -33.30 19.86 -6.27
C LEU A 17 -33.73 18.97 -7.44
N THR A 18 -33.59 17.66 -7.31
CA THR A 18 -33.74 16.70 -8.43
C THR A 18 -35.03 15.88 -8.37
N ALA A 19 -35.69 15.84 -7.21
CA ALA A 19 -36.81 14.93 -6.91
C ALA A 19 -36.48 13.43 -7.09
N SER A 20 -35.20 13.06 -7.20
CA SER A 20 -34.73 11.68 -7.37
C SER A 20 -33.34 11.47 -6.74
N ASP A 21 -32.93 10.22 -6.56
CA ASP A 21 -31.55 9.85 -6.21
C ASP A 21 -30.70 9.50 -7.45
N GLU A 22 -31.25 9.70 -8.64
CA GLU A 22 -30.52 9.46 -9.88
C GLU A 22 -29.39 10.47 -10.05
N GLY A 23 -28.18 9.98 -10.35
CA GLY A 23 -26.99 10.83 -10.40
C GLY A 23 -26.33 11.12 -9.04
N LEU A 24 -26.89 10.63 -7.93
CA LEU A 24 -26.23 10.68 -6.62
C LEU A 24 -25.36 9.44 -6.42
N TYR A 25 -24.09 9.68 -6.11
CA TYR A 25 -23.09 8.65 -5.84
C TYR A 25 -22.38 8.95 -4.52
N LEU A 26 -22.13 7.91 -3.72
CA LEU A 26 -21.25 7.98 -2.54
C LEU A 26 -20.18 6.91 -2.70
N LEU A 27 -18.91 7.25 -2.52
CA LEU A 27 -17.83 6.30 -2.72
C LEU A 27 -16.62 6.61 -1.86
N SER A 28 -15.74 5.62 -1.73
CA SER A 28 -14.39 5.76 -1.21
C SER A 28 -13.40 5.09 -2.16
N ASP A 29 -12.23 5.67 -2.32
CA ASP A 29 -11.12 5.13 -3.11
C ASP A 29 -10.37 3.99 -2.40
N HIS A 30 -10.51 3.91 -1.07
CA HIS A 30 -9.97 2.86 -0.22
C HIS A 30 -10.85 2.64 1.01
N GLY A 31 -10.64 1.56 1.75
CA GLY A 31 -11.25 1.39 3.07
C GLY A 31 -10.42 2.01 4.19
N PHE A 32 -10.78 1.72 5.44
CA PHE A 32 -10.09 2.25 6.60
C PHE A 32 -10.19 1.36 7.84
N THR A 33 -9.10 1.29 8.62
CA THR A 33 -9.09 0.61 9.92
C THR A 33 -8.20 1.33 10.95
N ALA A 34 -8.38 1.01 12.23
CA ALA A 34 -7.54 1.54 13.30
C ALA A 34 -6.12 0.93 13.25
N ILE A 35 -5.10 1.74 13.54
CA ILE A 35 -3.72 1.23 13.65
C ILE A 35 -3.51 0.58 15.02
N GLU A 36 -3.19 -0.71 15.00
CA GLU A 36 -2.62 -1.41 16.14
C GLU A 36 -1.11 -1.11 16.26
N GLN A 37 -0.38 -1.15 15.14
CA GLN A 37 1.07 -1.15 15.14
C GLN A 37 1.64 -0.63 13.80
N GLU A 38 2.64 0.26 13.83
CA GLU A 38 3.41 0.59 12.62
C GLU A 38 4.58 -0.37 12.46
N VAL A 39 4.89 -0.73 11.22
CA VAL A 39 5.97 -1.68 10.89
C VAL A 39 6.91 -1.06 9.86
N TYR A 40 8.17 -0.89 10.23
CA TYR A 40 9.18 -0.21 9.42
C TYR A 40 9.99 -1.25 8.60
N LEU A 41 9.62 -1.40 7.33
CA LEU A 41 10.22 -2.38 6.42
C LEU A 41 11.72 -2.16 6.22
N ASN A 42 12.19 -0.91 6.17
CA ASN A 42 13.63 -0.63 6.07
C ASN A 42 14.41 -1.03 7.33
N ALA A 43 13.80 -0.93 8.52
CA ALA A 43 14.41 -1.45 9.74
C ALA A 43 14.46 -2.99 9.72
N TRP A 44 13.41 -3.64 9.21
CA TRP A 44 13.39 -5.10 9.02
C TRP A 44 14.45 -5.57 8.01
N LEU A 45 14.52 -4.95 6.83
CA LEU A 45 15.52 -5.25 5.80
C LEU A 45 16.94 -5.07 6.35
N LYS A 46 17.18 -4.02 7.14
CA LYS A 46 18.48 -3.80 7.78
C LYS A 46 18.80 -4.89 8.81
N LYS A 47 17.85 -5.27 9.66
CA LYS A 47 18.04 -6.33 10.66
C LYS A 47 18.35 -7.69 10.02
N GLU A 48 17.72 -7.99 8.88
CA GLU A 48 17.96 -9.23 8.12
C GLU A 48 19.23 -9.16 7.24
N GLY A 49 19.92 -8.01 7.17
CA GLY A 49 21.16 -7.84 6.42
C GLY A 49 20.99 -7.52 4.94
N TYR A 50 19.80 -7.12 4.49
CA TYR A 50 19.53 -6.76 3.09
C TYR A 50 19.70 -5.28 2.78
N LEU A 51 19.74 -4.44 3.80
CA LEU A 51 19.85 -2.98 3.68
C LEU A 51 20.95 -2.46 4.58
N GLU A 52 21.80 -1.58 4.05
CA GLU A 52 22.80 -0.86 4.85
C GLU A 52 22.95 0.58 4.37
N PHE A 53 23.35 1.48 5.27
CA PHE A 53 23.60 2.89 4.94
C PHE A 53 25.05 3.25 5.24
N ASN A 54 25.59 4.20 4.49
CA ASN A 54 26.95 4.73 4.74
C ASN A 54 27.03 5.63 5.99
N THR A 55 25.91 5.80 6.71
CA THR A 55 25.78 6.63 7.91
C THR A 55 24.88 5.96 8.94
N LEU A 56 25.15 6.22 10.22
CA LEU A 56 24.35 5.72 11.33
C LEU A 56 22.99 6.43 11.48
N SER A 57 22.78 7.56 10.78
CA SER A 57 21.57 8.38 10.85
C SER A 57 21.14 8.85 9.46
N PRO A 58 20.71 7.92 8.59
CA PRO A 58 20.33 8.25 7.22
C PRO A 58 19.08 9.14 7.18
N LYS A 59 19.07 10.07 6.23
CA LYS A 59 17.98 11.01 5.96
C LYS A 59 17.17 10.60 4.73
N ASN A 60 17.79 9.92 3.77
CA ASN A 60 17.16 9.50 2.51
C ASN A 60 17.89 8.29 1.89
N LEU A 61 17.42 7.83 0.74
CA LEU A 61 17.99 6.67 0.03
C LEU A 61 19.30 6.96 -0.72
N SER A 62 19.73 8.22 -0.89
CA SER A 62 21.02 8.48 -1.54
C SER A 62 22.21 8.07 -0.66
N GLU A 63 21.96 7.76 0.62
CA GLU A 63 22.96 7.32 1.60
C GLU A 63 23.06 5.80 1.71
N LEU A 64 22.41 5.04 0.81
CA LEU A 64 22.53 3.58 0.74
C LEU A 64 23.99 3.15 0.52
N SER A 65 24.39 2.09 1.21
CA SER A 65 25.66 1.40 0.96
C SER A 65 25.58 0.58 -0.34
N PRO A 66 26.70 0.44 -1.09
CA PRO A 66 26.80 -0.49 -2.22
C PRO A 66 26.48 -1.96 -1.89
N GLU A 67 26.50 -2.34 -0.62
CA GLU A 67 26.11 -3.69 -0.15
C GLU A 67 24.58 -3.86 -0.02
N THR A 68 23.80 -2.79 -0.22
CA THR A 68 22.34 -2.87 -0.13
C THR A 68 21.79 -3.73 -1.26
N ARG A 69 21.03 -4.76 -0.90
CA ARG A 69 20.34 -5.66 -1.82
C ARG A 69 18.89 -5.28 -2.04
N ALA A 70 18.23 -4.69 -1.04
CA ALA A 70 16.83 -4.26 -1.14
C ALA A 70 16.54 -3.05 -0.25
N PHE A 71 15.54 -2.25 -0.63
CA PHE A 71 15.03 -1.15 0.16
C PHE A 71 13.52 -0.99 -0.02
N ALA A 72 12.88 -0.29 0.91
CA ALA A 72 11.44 -0.08 0.93
C ALA A 72 11.07 1.40 0.78
N LEU A 73 9.94 1.65 0.14
CA LEU A 73 9.28 2.95 0.04
C LEU A 73 7.85 2.87 0.57
N ASP A 74 7.40 3.98 1.16
CA ASP A 74 6.02 4.10 1.62
C ASP A 74 5.03 4.06 0.44
N PRO A 75 3.83 3.48 0.61
CA PRO A 75 3.51 2.41 1.55
C PRO A 75 3.90 1.04 0.97
N ASN A 76 4.24 0.07 1.82
CA ASN A 76 4.26 -1.38 1.51
C ASN A 76 5.18 -1.86 0.35
N ARG A 77 5.99 -0.99 -0.27
CA ARG A 77 6.71 -1.31 -1.51
C ARG A 77 8.15 -1.69 -1.23
N ILE A 78 8.57 -2.87 -1.69
CA ILE A 78 9.98 -3.29 -1.67
C ILE A 78 10.53 -3.26 -3.10
N TYR A 79 11.72 -2.69 -3.23
CA TYR A 79 12.53 -2.63 -4.42
C TYR A 79 13.79 -3.47 -4.21
N LEU A 80 14.11 -4.32 -5.17
CA LEU A 80 15.41 -4.96 -5.25
C LEU A 80 16.39 -3.96 -5.87
N ASN A 81 17.55 -3.79 -5.24
CA ASN A 81 18.58 -2.87 -5.72
C ASN A 81 19.35 -3.51 -6.88
N LEU A 82 18.68 -3.67 -8.03
CA LEU A 82 19.18 -4.33 -9.24
C LEU A 82 20.23 -3.46 -9.96
N LYS A 83 21.29 -4.09 -10.48
CA LYS A 83 22.39 -3.42 -11.22
C LYS A 83 21.94 -2.59 -12.40
N GLU A 84 20.95 -3.08 -13.16
CA GLU A 84 20.47 -2.39 -14.37
C GLU A 84 19.42 -1.31 -14.07
N LYS A 85 18.91 -1.25 -12.82
CA LYS A 85 17.81 -0.36 -12.44
C LYS A 85 18.25 0.80 -11.56
N PHE A 86 19.27 0.60 -10.72
CA PHE A 86 19.70 1.59 -9.74
C PHE A 86 21.20 1.89 -9.85
N PRO A 87 21.65 3.16 -9.67
CA PRO A 87 23.04 3.56 -9.86
C PRO A 87 24.08 2.79 -9.01
N LEU A 88 23.67 2.34 -7.83
CA LEU A 88 24.49 1.53 -6.91
C LEU A 88 23.89 0.12 -6.76
N GLY A 89 23.30 -0.42 -7.82
CA GLY A 89 22.69 -1.74 -7.79
C GLY A 89 23.70 -2.83 -7.43
N HIS A 90 23.26 -3.76 -6.59
CA HIS A 90 24.04 -4.88 -6.08
C HIS A 90 23.55 -6.22 -6.64
N VAL A 91 22.23 -6.37 -6.78
CA VAL A 91 21.60 -7.64 -7.15
C VAL A 91 21.64 -7.83 -8.67
N GLU A 92 22.05 -9.01 -9.13
CA GLU A 92 21.99 -9.38 -10.55
C GLU A 92 20.55 -9.75 -10.95
N GLU A 93 20.18 -9.51 -12.21
CA GLU A 93 18.83 -9.88 -12.71
C GLU A 93 18.59 -11.40 -12.60
N SER A 94 19.63 -12.21 -12.71
CA SER A 94 19.57 -13.67 -12.54
C SER A 94 19.25 -14.13 -11.12
N GLU A 95 19.50 -13.29 -10.11
CA GLU A 95 19.22 -13.60 -8.69
C GLU A 95 17.83 -13.14 -8.24
N LYS A 96 17.16 -12.32 -9.07
CA LYS A 96 15.94 -11.60 -8.71
C LYS A 96 14.82 -12.49 -8.19
N ASP A 97 14.43 -13.52 -8.95
CA ASP A 97 13.29 -14.38 -8.56
C ASP A 97 13.60 -15.22 -7.31
N ALA A 98 14.83 -15.70 -7.18
CA ALA A 98 15.27 -16.42 -5.98
C ALA A 98 15.26 -15.50 -4.75
N PHE A 99 15.75 -14.27 -4.90
CA PHE A 99 15.79 -13.30 -3.80
C PHE A 99 14.39 -12.82 -3.40
N LYS A 100 13.48 -12.61 -4.35
CA LYS A 100 12.06 -12.32 -4.05
C LYS A 100 11.39 -13.44 -3.27
N SER A 101 11.68 -14.68 -3.62
CA SER A 101 11.18 -15.86 -2.90
C SER A 101 11.73 -15.92 -1.47
N GLU A 102 13.02 -15.62 -1.28
CA GLU A 102 13.66 -15.53 0.04
C GLU A 102 12.99 -14.44 0.91
N LEU A 103 12.85 -13.22 0.39
CA LEU A 103 12.23 -12.11 1.10
C LEU A 103 10.78 -12.43 1.48
N THR A 104 10.00 -12.98 0.55
CA THR A 104 8.60 -13.38 0.77
C THR A 104 8.51 -14.39 1.92
N ASN A 105 9.29 -15.47 1.87
CA ASN A 105 9.28 -16.51 2.90
C ASN A 105 9.65 -16.00 4.31
N LYS A 106 10.53 -15.00 4.40
CA LYS A 106 10.91 -14.39 5.68
C LYS A 106 9.87 -13.39 6.17
N LEU A 107 9.32 -12.55 5.28
CA LEU A 107 8.28 -11.58 5.60
C LEU A 107 6.99 -12.26 6.09
N GLU A 108 6.58 -13.36 5.47
CA GLU A 108 5.37 -14.09 5.85
C GLU A 108 5.42 -14.69 7.27
N LYS A 109 6.64 -14.82 7.83
CA LYS A 109 6.89 -15.28 9.20
C LYS A 109 7.01 -14.13 10.20
N LEU A 110 6.89 -12.88 9.76
CA LEU A 110 6.97 -11.73 10.65
C LEU A 110 5.76 -11.69 11.58
N GLU A 111 6.04 -11.70 12.88
CA GLU A 111 5.03 -11.65 13.92
C GLU A 111 5.24 -10.46 14.86
N TYR A 112 4.14 -9.96 15.41
CA TYR A 112 4.13 -8.98 16.48
C TYR A 112 3.24 -9.49 17.61
N LYS A 113 3.82 -9.75 18.78
CA LYS A 113 3.11 -10.29 19.96
C LYS A 113 2.29 -11.56 19.65
N GLY A 114 2.84 -12.45 18.82
CA GLY A 114 2.19 -13.70 18.42
C GLY A 114 1.09 -13.55 17.36
N LYS A 115 0.87 -12.34 16.83
CA LYS A 115 0.00 -12.11 15.67
C LYS A 115 0.82 -12.06 14.39
N LYS A 116 0.31 -12.70 13.34
CA LYS A 116 0.84 -12.56 11.98
C LYS A 116 0.70 -11.11 11.51
N VAL A 117 1.79 -10.52 11.00
CA VAL A 117 1.80 -9.13 10.52
C VAL A 117 1.44 -9.07 9.04
N ILE A 118 1.93 -10.02 8.26
CA ILE A 118 1.82 -10.02 6.79
C ILE A 118 0.68 -10.94 6.36
N ARG A 119 -0.31 -10.38 5.69
CA ARG A 119 -1.40 -11.15 5.06
C ARG A 119 -0.85 -11.89 3.84
N LYS A 120 -0.23 -11.15 2.92
CA LYS A 120 0.32 -11.67 1.65
C LYS A 120 1.43 -10.76 1.12
N VAL A 121 2.43 -11.36 0.47
CA VAL A 121 3.39 -10.62 -0.35
C VAL A 121 3.07 -10.88 -1.82
N PHE A 122 2.86 -9.83 -2.59
CA PHE A 122 2.57 -9.93 -4.01
C PHE A 122 3.83 -9.69 -4.83
N ASP A 123 4.07 -10.57 -5.80
CA ASP A 123 4.96 -10.26 -6.90
C ASP A 123 4.28 -9.26 -7.84
N THR A 124 4.90 -8.10 -8.04
CA THR A 124 4.35 -7.04 -8.87
C THR A 124 4.21 -7.43 -10.34
N LYS A 125 4.96 -8.43 -10.82
CA LYS A 125 4.81 -8.97 -12.19
C LYS A 125 3.46 -9.67 -12.40
N GLU A 126 2.80 -10.09 -11.33
CA GLU A 126 1.51 -10.77 -11.36
C GLU A 126 0.33 -9.81 -11.13
N VAL A 127 0.61 -8.62 -10.58
CA VAL A 127 -0.43 -7.65 -10.17
C VAL A 127 -0.47 -6.42 -11.06
N TYR A 128 0.69 -5.93 -11.49
CA TYR A 128 0.78 -4.74 -12.33
C TYR A 128 0.87 -5.10 -13.80
N SER A 129 0.36 -4.20 -14.63
CA SER A 129 0.45 -4.25 -16.08
C SER A 129 0.66 -2.84 -16.63
N GLY A 130 1.08 -2.75 -17.90
CA GLY A 130 1.30 -1.48 -18.59
C GLY A 130 2.76 -1.06 -18.70
N PRO A 131 3.02 0.08 -19.37
CA PRO A 131 4.35 0.44 -19.88
C PRO A 131 5.38 0.81 -18.81
N PHE A 132 4.95 1.05 -17.57
CA PHE A 132 5.82 1.52 -16.48
C PHE A 132 6.16 0.45 -15.44
N ILE A 133 5.82 -0.83 -15.70
CA ILE A 133 6.03 -1.92 -14.74
C ILE A 133 7.49 -2.07 -14.31
N SER A 134 8.44 -1.83 -15.22
CA SER A 134 9.89 -1.89 -14.96
C SER A 134 10.35 -0.86 -13.91
N ASN A 135 9.66 0.29 -13.83
CA ASN A 135 9.94 1.34 -12.85
C ASN A 135 9.26 1.07 -11.49
N GLY A 136 8.32 0.14 -11.46
CA GLY A 136 7.56 -0.22 -10.26
C GLY A 136 8.39 -0.93 -9.19
N PRO A 137 7.81 -1.17 -8.01
CA PRO A 137 8.39 -2.05 -7.00
C PRO A 137 8.51 -3.49 -7.52
N ASP A 138 9.29 -4.30 -6.82
CA ASP A 138 9.42 -5.74 -7.11
C ASP A 138 8.44 -6.58 -6.27
N LEU A 139 8.12 -6.11 -5.06
CA LEU A 139 7.15 -6.73 -4.16
C LEU A 139 6.22 -5.69 -3.51
N ILE A 140 4.95 -6.06 -3.33
CA ILE A 140 4.00 -5.35 -2.46
C ILE A 140 3.72 -6.19 -1.22
N VAL A 141 3.96 -5.63 -0.05
CA VAL A 141 3.79 -6.30 1.24
C VAL A 141 2.44 -5.91 1.84
N LEU A 142 1.41 -6.73 1.61
CA LEU A 142 0.08 -6.52 2.19
C LEU A 142 0.05 -7.08 3.61
N SER A 143 -0.22 -6.19 4.55
CA SER A 143 -0.34 -6.52 5.96
C SER A 143 -1.75 -6.97 6.36
N GLU A 144 -1.85 -7.60 7.52
CA GLU A 144 -3.14 -7.72 8.20
C GLU A 144 -3.62 -6.35 8.65
N HIS A 145 -4.95 -6.20 8.77
CA HIS A 145 -5.57 -4.96 9.25
C HIS A 145 -4.97 -4.52 10.60
N GLY A 146 -4.67 -3.23 10.71
CA GLY A 146 -4.07 -2.62 11.90
C GLY A 146 -2.54 -2.59 11.91
N PHE A 147 -1.86 -3.27 10.97
CA PHE A 147 -0.42 -3.16 10.78
C PHE A 147 -0.07 -2.20 9.63
N ASP A 148 0.38 -0.99 9.95
CA ASP A 148 0.67 0.06 8.96
C ASP A 148 2.13 -0.02 8.49
N MET A 149 2.39 -0.49 7.26
CA MET A 149 3.77 -0.65 6.79
C MET A 149 4.35 0.69 6.33
N LYS A 150 5.59 0.93 6.74
CA LYS A 150 6.34 2.14 6.45
C LYS A 150 7.73 1.83 5.90
N GLY A 151 8.18 2.63 4.94
CA GLY A 151 9.52 2.63 4.35
C GLY A 151 10.47 3.65 4.99
N SER A 152 10.26 4.07 6.24
CA SER A 152 11.10 5.10 6.86
C SER A 152 12.57 4.65 6.95
N VAL A 153 13.49 5.45 6.40
CA VAL A 153 14.94 5.22 6.53
C VAL A 153 15.49 5.58 7.92
N LYS A 154 14.77 6.41 8.68
CA LYS A 154 15.23 6.96 9.98
C LYS A 154 14.98 6.01 11.15
N LYS A 155 14.06 5.06 10.99
CA LYS A 155 13.59 4.18 12.06
C LYS A 155 14.55 2.98 12.18
N LYS A 156 14.91 2.66 13.41
CA LYS A 156 15.86 1.57 13.72
C LYS A 156 15.15 0.29 14.18
N GLU A 157 14.01 0.44 14.82
CA GLU A 157 13.18 -0.68 15.26
C GLU A 157 12.18 -1.06 14.17
N ILE A 158 11.89 -2.36 14.06
CA ILE A 158 10.88 -2.89 13.13
C ILE A 158 9.49 -2.41 13.52
N PHE A 159 9.22 -2.31 14.82
CA PHE A 159 7.90 -1.95 15.33
C PHE A 159 7.98 -0.62 16.09
N GLY A 160 7.06 0.30 15.81
CA GLY A 160 6.88 1.52 16.62
C GLY A 160 5.48 2.12 16.51
N ARG A 161 5.27 3.26 17.17
CA ARG A 161 4.02 4.01 17.09
C ARG A 161 4.33 5.49 16.96
N THR A 162 3.54 6.17 16.13
CA THR A 162 3.40 7.62 16.14
C THR A 162 2.00 7.99 16.64
N ASN A 163 1.63 9.26 16.48
CA ASN A 163 0.30 9.74 16.86
C ASN A 163 -0.80 9.30 15.89
N LEU A 164 -0.47 8.61 14.79
CA LEU A 164 -1.44 8.10 13.83
C LEU A 164 -2.34 7.03 14.45
N GLN A 165 -3.66 7.16 14.22
CA GLN A 165 -4.67 6.27 14.79
C GLN A 165 -5.34 5.35 13.78
N GLY A 166 -5.21 5.62 12.49
CA GLY A 166 -5.83 4.80 11.45
C GLY A 166 -5.04 4.76 10.15
N MET A 167 -5.31 3.72 9.36
CA MET A 167 -4.61 3.36 8.14
C MET A 167 -5.60 2.90 7.07
N HIS A 168 -5.16 2.94 5.81
CA HIS A 168 -5.93 2.45 4.68
C HIS A 168 -5.98 0.92 4.65
N THR A 169 -7.11 0.40 4.22
CA THR A 169 -7.34 -1.01 3.86
C THR A 169 -7.73 -1.12 2.39
N TRP A 170 -7.50 -2.29 1.80
CA TRP A 170 -7.60 -2.50 0.35
C TRP A 170 -8.92 -3.16 -0.08
N ASP A 171 -9.61 -3.82 0.84
CA ASP A 171 -10.66 -4.80 0.57
C ASP A 171 -12.08 -4.33 0.95
N ASP A 172 -12.22 -3.11 1.43
CA ASP A 172 -13.47 -2.54 1.97
C ASP A 172 -13.68 -1.07 1.55
N ALA A 173 -13.14 -0.70 0.39
CA ALA A 173 -13.63 0.47 -0.35
C ALA A 173 -15.11 0.27 -0.71
N PHE A 174 -15.87 1.36 -0.88
CA PHE A 174 -17.29 1.26 -1.20
C PHE A 174 -17.68 2.16 -2.37
N PHE A 175 -18.73 1.73 -3.06
CA PHE A 175 -19.45 2.51 -4.05
C PHE A 175 -20.94 2.30 -3.84
N TRP A 176 -21.67 3.39 -3.70
CA TRP A 176 -23.11 3.41 -3.55
C TRP A 176 -23.73 4.28 -4.64
N ALA A 177 -24.77 3.75 -5.26
CA ALA A 177 -25.56 4.39 -6.29
C ALA A 177 -27.02 3.96 -6.15
N ASN A 178 -27.95 4.74 -6.74
CA ASN A 178 -29.37 4.39 -6.77
C ASN A 178 -29.67 3.14 -7.63
N ARG A 179 -28.81 2.84 -8.62
CA ARG A 179 -28.90 1.63 -9.43
C ARG A 179 -27.96 0.56 -8.88
N GLU A 180 -28.35 -0.70 -8.96
CA GLU A 180 -27.46 -1.82 -8.63
C GLU A 180 -26.46 -2.05 -9.76
N TYR A 181 -25.21 -2.28 -9.39
CA TYR A 181 -24.12 -2.64 -10.28
C TYR A 181 -23.50 -3.96 -9.81
N SER A 182 -22.57 -4.53 -10.61
CA SER A 182 -21.82 -5.72 -10.22
C SER A 182 -21.12 -5.54 -8.87
N GLN A 183 -20.92 -6.62 -8.12
CA GLN A 183 -20.14 -6.56 -6.88
C GLN A 183 -18.63 -6.55 -7.12
N ASP A 184 -18.17 -6.94 -8.31
CA ASP A 184 -16.75 -7.01 -8.68
C ASP A 184 -16.27 -5.72 -9.37
N LEU A 185 -16.70 -4.55 -8.87
CA LEU A 185 -16.28 -3.26 -9.44
C LEU A 185 -14.86 -2.90 -9.02
N SER A 186 -14.10 -2.38 -9.97
CA SER A 186 -12.88 -1.63 -9.72
C SER A 186 -13.15 -0.13 -9.71
N ILE A 187 -12.30 0.64 -9.03
CA ILE A 187 -12.41 2.11 -9.01
C ILE A 187 -12.35 2.72 -10.42
N SER A 188 -11.62 2.07 -11.35
CA SER A 188 -11.53 2.49 -12.75
C SER A 188 -12.84 2.34 -13.52
N ASP A 189 -13.75 1.46 -13.09
CA ASP A 189 -15.04 1.26 -13.76
C ASP A 189 -16.02 2.40 -13.45
N LEU A 190 -15.84 3.06 -12.29
CA LEU A 190 -16.78 4.06 -11.80
C LEU A 190 -16.88 5.28 -12.73
N ALA A 191 -15.81 5.62 -13.44
CA ALA A 191 -15.81 6.74 -14.39
C ALA A 191 -16.85 6.53 -15.50
N ALA A 192 -16.89 5.33 -16.11
CA ALA A 192 -17.88 5.02 -17.14
C ALA A 192 -19.30 5.05 -16.57
N ILE A 193 -19.50 4.45 -15.40
CA ILE A 193 -20.79 4.42 -14.69
C ILE A 193 -21.34 5.84 -14.44
N ILE A 194 -20.49 6.77 -14.00
CA ILE A 194 -20.88 8.15 -13.72
C ILE A 194 -21.21 8.89 -15.03
N MET A 195 -20.41 8.68 -16.07
CA MET A 195 -20.60 9.34 -17.37
C MET A 195 -21.87 8.88 -18.09
N ASP A 196 -22.31 7.63 -17.90
CA ASP A 196 -23.54 7.09 -18.49
C ASP A 196 -24.81 7.87 -18.11
N ASN A 197 -24.82 8.61 -16.99
CA ASN A 197 -25.95 9.46 -16.62
C ASN A 197 -26.06 10.77 -17.42
N PHE A 198 -25.02 11.12 -18.17
CA PHE A 198 -24.96 12.35 -18.97
C PHE A 198 -24.97 12.07 -20.48
N SER A 199 -25.13 10.80 -20.85
CA SER A 199 -25.20 10.29 -22.22
C SER A 199 -26.61 10.32 -22.81
#